data_AF-A0A480BVJ8-F1
#
_entry.id   AF-A0A480BVJ8-F1
#
_cell.length_a   1.000
_cell.length_b   1.000
_cell.length_c   1.000
_cell.angle_alpha   90.00
_cell.angle_beta   90.00
_cell.angle_gamma   90.00
#
_symmetry.space_group_name_H-M   'P 1'
#
loop_
_entity.id
_entity.type
_entity.pdbx_description
1 polymer ?
#
loop_
_entity_poly.entity_id
_entity_poly.type
_entity_poly.pdbx_seq_one_letter_code
_entity_poly.pdbx_strand_id
1 'polypeptide(L)'
;MSDQHRVSRLEQRVDSRDALLKFRIIQRGSGRRKSGEKGLRILECFGMIHRQNLDRQRTRHSIMQSSDDGRAGVSVDQSRLIALLKRGIRAVNGRDLTALAAPDLPPGPLDLIAVGKAACAMAQGLLDIRARTVRRGLVVTRHGYATPLQTPHGVDVEVRTAGHPIPDATTLQAGDALLRFVTSGDPDTTLIFLLSGGASALVERPLPGMTASDLAQINRWLLASGKPITEINAVRCALSTLKGGRLAARLPYRRTFYWLLSDVVGDDPATIGSGLLAAARPARLPDQLPEALQRWAAKAEPIPSAVHRCFRTISTRILAGNRTALNAIGAAARDQKLTVHPIFPPVTGNAQSAGETMGDTLCAGSPGLYLWGGEPTVTLPPDPGRGGRCRHLALAAAASLAGGAPTWLLAAGSDGEDGGNGAAGGWVSHATAADIRALGCSADDFLQRADSGSLLAALGQEVVTGPTDTNVMDIILGYRGPVGPV
;
A
#
# COMPACT_ATOMS: atom_id res chain seq x y z
N MET A 1 0.28 -52.91 11.55
CA MET A 1 -0.43 -53.04 10.25
C MET A 1 -1.80 -53.60 10.60
N SER A 2 -2.92 -52.91 10.54
CA SER A 2 -3.42 -51.90 9.62
C SER A 2 -4.45 -51.04 10.35
N ASP A 3 -4.27 -49.73 10.46
CA ASP A 3 -5.38 -48.79 10.76
C ASP A 3 -5.02 -47.30 10.56
N GLN A 4 -3.98 -46.99 9.79
CA GLN A 4 -3.59 -45.62 9.43
C GLN A 4 -3.94 -45.23 7.99
N HIS A 5 -4.79 -45.99 7.29
CA HIS A 5 -5.16 -45.72 5.89
C HIS A 5 -6.66 -45.49 5.64
N ARG A 6 -7.48 -45.33 6.70
CA ARG A 6 -8.93 -45.07 6.55
C ARG A 6 -9.43 -43.72 7.06
N VAL A 7 -8.58 -42.89 7.69
CA VAL A 7 -9.00 -41.57 8.22
C VAL A 7 -8.62 -40.40 7.28
N SER A 8 -7.72 -40.58 6.30
CA SER A 8 -7.28 -39.48 5.41
C SER A 8 -8.14 -39.28 4.14
N ARG A 9 -9.33 -39.88 4.04
CA ARG A 9 -10.22 -39.76 2.86
C ARG A 9 -11.63 -39.23 3.14
N LEU A 10 -11.93 -38.82 4.38
CA LEU A 10 -13.26 -38.31 4.74
C LEU A 10 -13.32 -36.80 5.06
N GLU A 11 -12.19 -36.10 5.16
CA GLU A 11 -12.17 -34.65 5.45
C GLU A 11 -12.02 -33.74 4.21
N GLN A 12 -11.99 -34.29 3.00
CA GLN A 12 -11.93 -33.50 1.74
C GLN A 12 -13.22 -33.57 0.90
N ARG A 13 -14.36 -33.88 1.52
CA ARG A 13 -15.68 -33.91 0.85
C ARG A 13 -16.77 -33.12 1.58
N VAL A 14 -16.41 -32.00 2.21
CA VAL A 14 -17.41 -30.96 2.52
C VAL A 14 -17.53 -30.05 1.30
N ASP A 15 -18.25 -30.60 0.34
CA ASP A 15 -18.44 -30.12 -1.01
C ASP A 15 -19.45 -28.96 -1.05
N SER A 16 -19.13 -27.97 -1.87
CA SER A 16 -19.88 -26.88 -2.53
C SER A 16 -21.42 -26.86 -2.50
N ARG A 17 -22.08 -27.97 -2.19
CA ARG A 17 -23.54 -28.10 -1.99
C ARG A 17 -24.04 -27.42 -0.71
N ASP A 18 -23.23 -27.37 0.34
CA ASP A 18 -23.66 -26.82 1.64
C ASP A 18 -23.76 -25.28 1.65
N ALA A 19 -22.94 -24.61 0.83
CA ALA A 19 -23.01 -23.17 0.60
C ALA A 19 -24.24 -22.79 -0.26
N LEU A 20 -24.59 -23.60 -1.26
CA LEU A 20 -25.77 -23.43 -2.11
C LEU A 20 -27.09 -23.71 -1.35
N LEU A 21 -27.07 -24.65 -0.38
CA LEU A 21 -28.24 -24.97 0.43
C LEU A 21 -28.52 -23.89 1.49
N LYS A 22 -27.48 -23.36 2.14
CA LYS A 22 -27.60 -22.23 3.08
C LYS A 22 -28.11 -20.95 2.41
N PHE A 23 -27.82 -20.73 1.13
CA PHE A 23 -28.29 -19.55 0.39
C PHE A 23 -29.74 -19.65 -0.12
N ARG A 24 -30.21 -20.87 -0.45
CA ARG A 24 -31.62 -21.10 -0.85
C ARG A 24 -32.61 -20.88 0.31
N ILE A 25 -32.17 -21.04 1.54
CA ILE A 25 -32.98 -20.77 2.74
C ILE A 25 -33.15 -19.26 2.96
N ILE A 26 -32.15 -18.45 2.59
CA ILE A 26 -32.18 -16.98 2.74
C ILE A 26 -33.11 -16.32 1.70
N GLN A 27 -33.26 -16.88 0.50
CA GLN A 27 -34.15 -16.31 -0.54
C GLN A 27 -35.64 -16.61 -0.37
N ARG A 28 -36.05 -17.56 0.49
CA ARG A 28 -37.47 -17.74 0.82
C ARG A 28 -38.00 -16.66 1.78
N GLY A 29 -37.14 -15.79 2.32
CA GLY A 29 -37.51 -14.74 3.28
C GLY A 29 -37.58 -13.31 2.73
N SER A 30 -37.17 -13.02 1.49
CA SER A 30 -37.15 -11.64 0.98
C SER A 30 -37.71 -11.54 -0.44
N GLY A 31 -38.99 -11.21 -0.54
CA GLY A 31 -39.67 -10.98 -1.81
C GLY A 31 -39.21 -9.69 -2.49
N ARG A 32 -38.27 -9.78 -3.45
CA ARG A 32 -38.06 -8.77 -4.51
C ARG A 32 -37.60 -9.45 -5.81
N ARG A 33 -38.56 -9.79 -6.67
CA ARG A 33 -38.34 -10.22 -8.06
C ARG A 33 -38.17 -8.97 -8.94
N LYS A 34 -36.94 -8.51 -9.19
CA LYS A 34 -36.51 -7.69 -10.37
C LYS A 34 -35.03 -7.29 -10.27
N SER A 35 -34.12 -8.26 -10.16
CA SER A 35 -32.68 -8.10 -10.43
C SER A 35 -31.94 -9.42 -10.72
N GLY A 36 -32.65 -10.56 -10.78
CA GLY A 36 -32.07 -11.90 -10.71
C GLY A 36 -31.36 -12.40 -11.98
N GLU A 37 -31.75 -11.95 -13.18
CA GLU A 37 -31.21 -12.55 -14.42
C GLU A 37 -29.79 -12.09 -14.76
N LYS A 38 -29.40 -10.85 -14.42
CA LYS A 38 -28.01 -10.37 -14.62
C LYS A 38 -27.04 -10.92 -13.56
N GLY A 39 -27.51 -11.12 -12.33
CA GLY A 39 -26.71 -11.73 -11.26
C GLY A 39 -26.47 -13.23 -11.45
N LEU A 40 -27.44 -13.96 -12.02
CA LEU A 40 -27.29 -15.40 -12.32
C LEU A 40 -26.22 -15.67 -13.39
N ARG A 41 -26.18 -14.86 -14.47
CA ARG A 41 -25.18 -15.04 -15.54
C ARG A 41 -23.74 -14.84 -15.05
N ILE A 42 -23.53 -13.92 -14.10
CA ILE A 42 -22.21 -13.68 -13.51
C ILE A 42 -21.77 -14.89 -12.66
N LEU A 43 -22.65 -15.44 -11.84
CA LEU A 43 -22.38 -16.63 -11.02
C LEU A 43 -22.15 -17.91 -11.85
N GLU A 44 -22.87 -18.08 -12.96
CA GLU A 44 -22.65 -19.18 -13.90
C GLU A 44 -21.30 -19.05 -14.63
N CYS A 45 -20.90 -17.83 -15.01
CA CYS A 45 -19.55 -17.56 -15.53
C CYS A 45 -18.47 -17.95 -14.50
N PHE A 46 -18.58 -17.54 -13.23
CA PHE A 46 -17.60 -17.89 -12.19
C PHE A 46 -17.44 -19.41 -11.98
N GLY A 47 -18.54 -20.18 -12.06
CA GLY A 47 -18.53 -21.65 -11.94
C GLY A 47 -17.95 -22.41 -13.16
N MET A 48 -17.92 -21.78 -14.34
CA MET A 48 -17.23 -22.31 -15.53
C MET A 48 -15.75 -21.92 -15.56
N ILE A 49 -15.42 -20.69 -15.17
CA ILE A 49 -14.06 -20.11 -15.14
C ILE A 49 -13.13 -20.93 -14.25
N HIS A 50 -13.60 -21.38 -13.09
CA HIS A 50 -12.76 -22.12 -12.14
C HIS A 50 -12.31 -23.50 -12.66
N ARG A 51 -13.10 -24.13 -13.55
CA ARG A 51 -12.78 -25.44 -14.16
C ARG A 51 -11.85 -25.33 -15.35
N GLN A 52 -12.00 -24.31 -16.20
CA GLN A 52 -11.15 -24.12 -17.38
C GLN A 52 -9.71 -23.66 -17.03
N ASN A 53 -9.53 -22.93 -15.92
CA ASN A 53 -8.23 -22.43 -15.47
C ASN A 53 -7.28 -23.54 -14.96
N LEU A 54 -7.82 -24.63 -14.38
CA LEU A 54 -7.00 -25.77 -13.92
C LEU A 54 -6.37 -26.54 -15.09
N ASP A 55 -7.06 -26.64 -16.23
CA ASP A 55 -6.54 -27.31 -17.42
C ASP A 55 -5.53 -26.45 -18.18
N ARG A 56 -5.77 -25.13 -18.32
CA ARG A 56 -4.85 -24.22 -19.05
C ARG A 56 -3.52 -23.99 -18.32
N GLN A 57 -3.49 -23.98 -16.98
CA GLN A 57 -2.23 -23.87 -16.24
C GLN A 57 -1.33 -25.10 -16.45
N ARG A 58 -1.91 -26.30 -16.63
CA ARG A 58 -1.17 -27.52 -16.94
C ARG A 58 -0.60 -27.51 -18.36
N THR A 59 -1.33 -26.99 -19.34
CA THR A 59 -0.87 -26.94 -20.73
C THR A 59 0.26 -25.92 -20.94
N ARG A 60 0.22 -24.76 -20.28
CA ARG A 60 1.28 -23.73 -20.38
C ARG A 60 2.62 -24.19 -19.78
N HIS A 61 2.60 -24.97 -18.71
CA HIS A 61 3.83 -25.57 -18.14
C HIS A 61 4.49 -26.59 -19.05
N SER A 62 3.72 -27.31 -19.88
CA SER A 62 4.23 -28.37 -20.75
C SER A 62 4.87 -27.88 -22.05
N ILE A 63 4.60 -26.65 -22.49
CA ILE A 63 5.08 -26.11 -23.78
C ILE A 63 6.37 -25.27 -23.62
N MET A 64 6.82 -24.99 -22.39
CA MET A 64 8.01 -24.16 -22.11
C MET A 64 9.34 -24.94 -22.04
N GLN A 65 9.35 -26.26 -22.24
CA GLN A 65 10.56 -27.09 -22.21
C GLN A 65 10.98 -27.58 -23.60
N SER A 66 11.11 -26.70 -24.60
CA SER A 66 11.85 -27.05 -25.82
C SER A 66 12.16 -25.82 -26.67
N SER A 67 13.35 -25.24 -26.49
CA SER A 67 14.21 -24.66 -27.55
C SER A 67 15.27 -23.77 -26.90
N ASP A 68 16.46 -24.33 -26.70
CA ASP A 68 17.66 -23.59 -26.33
C ASP A 68 18.50 -23.45 -27.59
N ASP A 69 18.52 -22.25 -28.17
CA ASP A 69 19.39 -21.91 -29.30
C ASP A 69 20.03 -20.53 -29.04
N GLY A 70 21.36 -20.53 -29.02
CA GLY A 70 22.26 -19.56 -28.38
C GLY A 70 22.37 -18.15 -28.97
N ARG A 71 21.24 -17.52 -29.35
CA ARG A 71 21.13 -16.07 -29.64
C ARG A 71 19.86 -15.43 -29.06
N ALA A 72 19.18 -16.10 -28.14
CA ALA A 72 17.94 -15.59 -27.55
C ALA A 72 18.23 -14.45 -26.56
N GLY A 73 17.74 -13.25 -26.88
CA GLY A 73 17.64 -12.17 -25.91
C GLY A 73 16.94 -12.67 -24.64
N VAL A 74 17.38 -12.15 -23.50
CA VAL A 74 16.87 -12.49 -22.17
C VAL A 74 15.34 -12.31 -22.14
N SER A 75 14.58 -13.41 -22.16
CA SER A 75 13.11 -13.36 -22.13
C SER A 75 12.62 -12.95 -20.74
N VAL A 76 11.66 -12.03 -20.71
CA VAL A 76 11.04 -11.55 -19.47
C VAL A 76 9.55 -11.85 -19.54
N ASP A 77 9.08 -12.54 -18.52
CA ASP A 77 7.68 -12.87 -18.27
C ASP A 77 7.22 -12.28 -16.93
N GLN A 78 5.98 -12.58 -16.55
CA GLN A 78 5.44 -12.15 -15.27
C GLN A 78 6.23 -12.66 -14.05
N SER A 79 6.71 -13.90 -14.07
CA SER A 79 7.46 -14.49 -12.94
C SER A 79 8.69 -13.65 -12.63
N ARG A 80 9.38 -13.21 -13.70
CA ARG A 80 10.56 -12.37 -13.58
C ARG A 80 10.27 -10.95 -13.13
N LEU A 81 9.19 -10.33 -13.61
CA LEU A 81 8.75 -9.02 -13.11
C LEU A 81 8.40 -9.08 -11.61
N ILE A 82 7.75 -10.16 -11.17
CA ILE A 82 7.49 -10.38 -9.73
C ILE A 82 8.78 -10.54 -8.94
N ALA A 83 9.78 -11.26 -9.47
CA ALA A 83 11.07 -11.41 -8.82
C ALA A 83 11.78 -10.06 -8.65
N LEU A 84 11.75 -9.21 -9.68
CA LEU A 84 12.27 -7.84 -9.62
C LEU A 84 11.51 -6.99 -8.61
N LEU A 85 10.17 -7.00 -8.64
CA LEU A 85 9.33 -6.32 -7.64
C LEU A 85 9.73 -6.71 -6.21
N LYS A 86 9.87 -8.01 -5.92
CA LYS A 86 10.27 -8.51 -4.61
C LYS A 86 11.66 -8.00 -4.19
N ARG A 87 12.60 -7.85 -5.14
CA ARG A 87 13.92 -7.22 -4.86
C ARG A 87 13.76 -5.77 -4.45
N GLY A 88 12.93 -5.00 -5.16
CA GLY A 88 12.63 -3.61 -4.82
C GLY A 88 12.01 -3.47 -3.43
N ILE A 89 10.98 -4.27 -3.14
CA ILE A 89 10.31 -4.30 -1.83
C ILE A 89 11.30 -4.65 -0.71
N ARG A 90 12.17 -5.65 -0.92
CA ARG A 90 13.16 -6.03 0.10
C ARG A 90 14.19 -4.94 0.37
N ALA A 91 14.60 -4.19 -0.65
CA ALA A 91 15.54 -3.08 -0.49
C ALA A 91 14.97 -1.93 0.36
N VAL A 92 13.65 -1.91 0.59
CA VAL A 92 12.95 -0.92 1.41
C VAL A 92 12.26 -1.53 2.62
N ASN A 93 12.67 -2.73 3.04
CA ASN A 93 12.10 -3.38 4.22
C ASN A 93 12.41 -2.58 5.50
N GLY A 94 11.37 -2.31 6.32
CA GLY A 94 11.50 -1.44 7.49
C GLY A 94 12.42 -1.98 8.58
N ARG A 95 12.49 -3.31 8.76
CA ARG A 95 13.38 -3.96 9.73
C ARG A 95 14.83 -3.82 9.29
N ASP A 96 15.14 -4.21 8.06
CA ASP A 96 16.50 -4.19 7.52
C ASP A 96 17.07 -2.77 7.50
N LEU A 97 16.28 -1.78 7.05
CA LEU A 97 16.72 -0.38 7.00
C LEU A 97 16.94 0.22 8.39
N THR A 98 16.06 -0.08 9.34
CA THR A 98 16.22 0.45 10.71
C THR A 98 17.40 -0.19 11.41
N ALA A 99 17.61 -1.51 11.25
CA ALA A 99 18.77 -2.21 11.79
C ALA A 99 20.08 -1.67 11.22
N LEU A 100 20.12 -1.40 9.90
CA LEU A 100 21.29 -0.83 9.24
C LEU A 100 21.62 0.58 9.76
N ALA A 101 20.61 1.40 10.07
CA ALA A 101 20.81 2.77 10.56
C ALA A 101 21.05 2.85 12.08
N ALA A 102 20.61 1.84 12.86
CA ALA A 102 20.69 1.82 14.33
C ALA A 102 22.09 2.12 14.92
N PRO A 103 23.22 1.70 14.32
CA PRO A 103 24.56 2.06 14.79
C PRO A 103 24.85 3.57 14.78
N ASP A 104 24.14 4.37 13.97
CA ASP A 104 24.34 5.83 13.89
C ASP A 104 23.75 6.58 15.11
N LEU A 105 22.95 5.90 15.93
CA LEU A 105 22.37 6.48 17.15
C LEU A 105 23.42 6.59 18.26
N PRO A 106 23.42 7.68 19.05
CA PRO A 106 24.36 7.85 20.14
C PRO A 106 24.24 6.72 21.18
N PRO A 107 25.32 6.45 21.94
CA PRO A 107 25.23 5.56 23.08
C PRO A 107 24.29 6.13 24.16
N GLY A 108 23.81 5.26 25.05
CA GLY A 108 22.93 5.66 26.15
C GLY A 108 21.47 5.22 25.97
N PRO A 109 20.60 5.60 26.92
CA PRO A 109 19.22 5.14 26.99
C PRO A 109 18.35 5.72 25.87
N LEU A 110 17.50 4.87 25.30
CA LEU A 110 16.58 5.18 24.21
C LEU A 110 15.12 4.99 24.62
N ASP A 111 14.27 5.92 24.20
CA ASP A 111 12.82 5.73 24.10
C ASP A 111 12.46 5.45 22.64
N LEU A 112 11.63 4.44 22.38
CA LEU A 112 11.20 4.06 21.03
C LEU A 112 9.74 4.47 20.78
N ILE A 113 9.47 5.16 19.68
CA ILE A 113 8.13 5.29 19.11
C ILE A 113 8.16 4.79 17.68
N ALA A 114 7.19 3.96 17.28
CA ALA A 114 6.98 3.59 15.88
C ALA A 114 5.51 3.77 15.47
N VAL A 115 5.24 4.45 14.37
CA VAL A 115 3.88 4.69 13.87
C VAL A 115 3.81 4.46 12.36
N GLY A 116 2.78 3.77 11.88
CA GLY A 116 2.59 3.51 10.45
C GLY A 116 2.48 2.02 10.10
N LYS A 117 2.26 1.71 8.82
CA LYS A 117 2.10 0.35 8.30
C LYS A 117 3.33 -0.54 8.55
N ALA A 118 4.53 0.04 8.51
CA ALA A 118 5.79 -0.66 8.76
C ALA A 118 6.27 -0.53 10.22
N ALA A 119 5.45 0.01 11.13
CA ALA A 119 5.88 0.36 12.49
C ALA A 119 6.48 -0.82 13.26
N CYS A 120 5.83 -1.99 13.22
CA CYS A 120 6.33 -3.18 13.91
C CYS A 120 7.68 -3.64 13.35
N ALA A 121 7.84 -3.67 12.03
CA ALA A 121 9.10 -4.06 11.39
C ALA A 121 10.23 -3.08 11.68
N MET A 122 9.95 -1.78 11.58
CA MET A 122 10.93 -0.74 11.94
C MET A 122 11.34 -0.85 13.42
N ALA A 123 10.37 -0.99 14.33
CA ALA A 123 10.62 -1.20 15.75
C ALA A 123 11.49 -2.45 15.99
N GLN A 124 11.18 -3.56 15.34
CA GLN A 124 11.96 -4.79 15.44
C GLN A 124 13.39 -4.59 14.96
N GLY A 125 13.61 -3.88 13.85
CA GLY A 125 14.95 -3.61 13.33
C GLY A 125 15.81 -2.81 14.31
N LEU A 126 15.21 -1.85 15.02
CA LEU A 126 15.90 -1.16 16.10
C LEU A 126 16.22 -2.11 17.26
N LEU A 127 15.23 -2.90 17.70
CA LEU A 127 15.39 -3.82 18.84
C LEU A 127 16.47 -4.88 18.59
N ASP A 128 16.58 -5.39 17.37
CA ASP A 128 17.61 -6.36 16.99
C ASP A 128 19.04 -5.87 17.30
N ILE A 129 19.27 -4.55 17.19
CA ILE A 129 20.58 -3.94 17.39
C ILE A 129 20.71 -3.26 18.76
N ARG A 130 19.64 -2.64 19.25
CA ARG A 130 19.66 -1.69 20.38
C ARG A 130 18.76 -2.08 21.56
N ALA A 131 18.20 -3.28 21.60
CA ALA A 131 17.29 -3.72 22.68
C ALA A 131 17.79 -3.38 24.09
N ARG A 132 19.07 -3.62 24.40
CA ARG A 132 19.65 -3.34 25.74
C ARG A 132 19.62 -1.87 26.15
N THR A 133 19.53 -0.96 25.18
CA THR A 133 19.48 0.49 25.42
C THR A 133 18.06 1.05 25.37
N VAL A 134 17.10 0.33 24.81
CA VAL A 134 15.69 0.77 24.76
C VAL A 134 15.06 0.52 26.12
N ARG A 135 14.52 1.57 26.76
CA ARG A 135 13.90 1.48 28.08
C ARG A 135 12.40 1.20 28.01
N ARG A 136 11.74 1.83 27.05
CA ARG A 136 10.29 1.73 26.80
C ARG A 136 9.99 1.99 25.33
N GLY A 137 8.91 1.42 24.85
CA GLY A 137 8.46 1.59 23.47
C GLY A 137 6.96 1.76 23.32
N LEU A 138 6.54 2.52 22.32
CA LEU A 138 5.16 2.56 21.83
C LEU A 138 5.14 2.30 20.33
N VAL A 139 4.40 1.30 19.89
CA VAL A 139 4.20 0.97 18.49
C VAL A 139 2.72 1.10 18.14
N VAL A 140 2.38 1.81 17.08
CA VAL A 140 1.02 1.94 16.55
C VAL A 140 0.97 1.52 15.09
N THR A 141 0.22 0.46 14.78
CA THR A 141 0.01 -0.05 13.42
C THR A 141 -1.47 -0.30 13.12
N ARG A 142 -1.81 -0.78 11.92
CA ARG A 142 -3.20 -1.06 11.53
C ARG A 142 -3.71 -2.38 12.14
N HIS A 143 -5.03 -2.48 12.33
CA HIS A 143 -5.68 -3.72 12.80
C HIS A 143 -5.30 -4.94 11.96
N GLY A 144 -4.99 -6.07 12.60
CA GLY A 144 -4.59 -7.31 11.93
C GLY A 144 -3.13 -7.38 11.47
N TYR A 145 -2.34 -6.31 11.67
CA TYR A 145 -0.93 -6.23 11.26
C TYR A 145 0.04 -6.04 12.43
N ALA A 146 -0.44 -6.10 13.67
CA ALA A 146 0.44 -6.17 14.83
C ALA A 146 1.18 -7.51 14.84
N THR A 147 2.50 -7.46 14.80
CA THR A 147 3.36 -8.63 14.99
C THR A 147 3.97 -8.59 16.39
N PRO A 148 4.08 -9.74 17.09
CA PRO A 148 4.83 -9.81 18.34
C PRO A 148 6.26 -9.32 18.14
N LEU A 149 6.68 -8.36 18.96
CA LEU A 149 8.06 -7.87 18.94
C LEU A 149 8.92 -8.80 19.77
N GLN A 150 10.07 -9.17 19.23
CA GLN A 150 11.10 -9.87 19.97
C GLN A 150 11.88 -8.81 20.76
N THR A 151 11.67 -8.82 22.08
CA THR A 151 12.32 -7.91 23.02
C THR A 151 13.33 -8.68 23.87
N PRO A 152 14.59 -8.83 23.41
CA PRO A 152 15.66 -9.33 24.27
C PRO A 152 15.68 -8.53 25.57
N HIS A 153 15.73 -9.21 26.71
CA HIS A 153 15.81 -8.59 28.05
C HIS A 153 14.53 -7.93 28.59
N GLY A 154 13.37 -8.18 28.00
CA GLY A 154 12.07 -7.83 28.61
C GLY A 154 11.72 -6.33 28.58
N VAL A 155 12.22 -5.59 27.57
CA VAL A 155 11.85 -4.20 27.34
C VAL A 155 10.33 -4.06 27.19
N ASP A 156 9.73 -3.12 27.93
CA ASP A 156 8.30 -2.84 27.83
C ASP A 156 8.00 -2.06 26.55
N VAL A 157 7.45 -2.75 25.54
CA VAL A 157 7.00 -2.15 24.28
C VAL A 157 5.51 -2.39 24.12
N GLU A 158 4.74 -1.32 24.29
CA GLU A 158 3.31 -1.34 24.07
C GLU A 158 3.00 -1.34 22.57
N VAL A 159 2.30 -2.36 22.08
CA VAL A 159 1.82 -2.42 20.69
C VAL A 159 0.32 -2.15 20.67
N ARG A 160 -0.08 -1.09 19.97
CA ARG A 160 -1.48 -0.72 19.72
C ARG A 160 -1.82 -0.88 18.25
N THR A 161 -3.09 -1.19 17.98
CA THR A 161 -3.64 -1.14 16.63
C THR A 161 -4.69 -0.04 16.50
N ALA A 162 -4.80 0.53 15.30
CA ALA A 162 -5.73 1.60 14.98
C ALA A 162 -6.41 1.42 13.61
N GLY A 163 -7.53 2.10 13.42
CA GLY A 163 -8.29 2.11 12.17
C GLY A 163 -7.51 2.74 11.01
N HIS A 164 -7.50 2.05 9.86
CA HIS A 164 -6.91 2.55 8.61
C HIS A 164 -7.67 1.93 7.43
N PRO A 165 -8.00 2.69 6.36
CA PRO A 165 -7.66 4.10 6.12
C PRO A 165 -8.62 5.09 6.81
N ILE A 166 -9.68 4.60 7.46
CA ILE A 166 -10.65 5.41 8.17
C ILE A 166 -10.35 5.35 9.68
N PRO A 167 -10.13 6.50 10.36
CA PRO A 167 -9.96 6.55 11.81
C PRO A 167 -11.15 5.98 12.57
N ASP A 168 -10.89 5.37 13.72
CA ASP A 168 -11.90 4.84 14.65
C ASP A 168 -11.61 5.28 16.10
N ALA A 169 -12.31 4.70 17.08
CA ALA A 169 -12.08 5.00 18.49
C ALA A 169 -10.66 4.62 18.96
N THR A 170 -10.06 3.57 18.39
CA THR A 170 -8.70 3.13 18.72
C THR A 170 -7.64 4.08 18.17
N THR A 171 -7.92 4.79 17.06
CA THR A 171 -7.09 5.90 16.58
C THR A 171 -6.96 7.01 17.63
N LEU A 172 -8.06 7.39 18.30
CA LEU A 172 -8.03 8.43 19.34
C LEU A 172 -7.24 7.98 20.56
N GLN A 173 -7.48 6.74 21.00
CA GLN A 173 -6.73 6.16 22.11
C GLN A 173 -5.23 6.08 21.82
N ALA A 174 -4.85 5.77 20.58
CA ALA A 174 -3.46 5.76 20.13
C ALA A 174 -2.87 7.17 20.08
N GLY A 175 -3.63 8.18 19.65
CA GLY A 175 -3.20 9.59 19.70
C GLY A 175 -2.97 10.09 21.13
N ASP A 176 -3.84 9.72 22.08
CA ASP A 176 -3.67 10.04 23.49
C ASP A 176 -2.49 9.29 24.12
N ALA A 177 -2.30 8.02 23.78
CA ALA A 177 -1.14 7.24 24.22
C ALA A 177 0.17 7.84 23.69
N LEU A 178 0.21 8.24 22.42
CA LEU A 178 1.35 8.90 21.80
C LEU A 178 1.69 10.21 22.51
N LEU A 179 0.69 11.05 22.78
CA LEU A 179 0.91 12.29 23.50
C LEU A 179 1.46 12.03 24.92
N ARG A 180 0.85 11.11 25.67
CA ARG A 180 1.34 10.75 27.02
C ARG A 180 2.76 10.21 27.01
N PHE A 181 3.09 9.35 26.04
CA PHE A 181 4.43 8.79 25.92
C PHE A 181 5.46 9.89 25.68
N VAL A 182 5.15 10.82 24.76
CA VAL A 182 6.00 11.96 24.42
C VAL A 182 6.19 12.92 25.60
N THR A 183 5.12 13.28 26.31
CA THR A 183 5.18 14.27 27.39
C THR A 183 5.77 13.73 28.70
N SER A 184 5.69 12.41 28.93
CA SER A 184 6.31 11.75 30.11
C SER A 184 7.78 11.35 29.89
N GLY A 185 8.36 11.73 28.75
CA GLY A 185 9.74 11.42 28.41
C GLY A 185 10.76 12.10 29.31
N ASP A 186 11.75 11.33 29.74
CA ASP A 186 12.92 11.84 30.43
C ASP A 186 13.75 12.72 29.46
N PRO A 187 14.05 13.99 29.80
CA PRO A 187 14.88 14.87 28.97
C PRO A 187 16.28 14.34 28.67
N ASP A 188 16.84 13.48 29.52
CA ASP A 188 18.20 12.92 29.36
C ASP A 188 18.22 11.66 28.47
N THR A 189 17.05 11.19 28.03
CA THR A 189 16.93 10.06 27.11
C THR A 189 16.83 10.52 25.66
N THR A 190 17.43 9.75 24.74
CA THR A 190 17.26 10.00 23.31
C THR A 190 15.97 9.35 22.82
N LEU A 191 15.14 10.10 22.10
CA LEU A 191 13.98 9.55 21.40
C LEU A 191 14.37 9.08 20.00
N ILE A 192 13.98 7.86 19.64
CA ILE A 192 13.93 7.39 18.26
C ILE A 192 12.47 7.25 17.84
N PHE A 193 12.06 8.09 16.90
CA PHE A 193 10.72 8.13 16.33
C PHE A 193 10.77 7.57 14.91
N LEU A 194 10.21 6.40 14.72
CA LEU A 194 10.12 5.68 13.46
C LEU A 194 8.74 5.93 12.85
N LEU A 195 8.69 6.48 11.65
CA LEU A 195 7.43 6.77 10.97
C LEU A 195 7.42 6.14 9.57
N SER A 196 6.29 5.52 9.24
CA SER A 196 6.00 5.03 7.90
C SER A 196 4.59 5.46 7.48
N GLY A 197 4.24 5.15 6.23
CA GLY A 197 2.95 5.50 5.67
C GLY A 197 1.73 5.01 6.45
N GLY A 198 0.60 5.70 6.25
CA GLY A 198 -0.66 5.44 6.95
C GLY A 198 -0.79 6.10 8.34
N ALA A 199 0.27 6.68 8.88
CA ALA A 199 0.27 7.29 10.21
C ALA A 199 -0.80 8.36 10.43
N SER A 200 -1.17 9.13 9.40
CA SER A 200 -2.21 10.16 9.50
C SER A 200 -3.56 9.64 9.97
N ALA A 201 -3.89 8.38 9.66
CA ALA A 201 -5.12 7.71 10.09
C ALA A 201 -4.95 6.89 11.38
N LEU A 202 -3.73 6.47 11.70
CA LEU A 202 -3.44 5.59 12.85
C LEU A 202 -3.30 6.34 14.17
N VAL A 203 -2.84 7.59 14.14
CA VAL A 203 -2.78 8.45 15.33
C VAL A 203 -3.46 9.78 15.06
N GLU A 204 -4.45 10.10 15.87
CA GLU A 204 -5.14 11.38 15.82
C GLU A 204 -5.54 11.84 17.22
N ARG A 205 -5.44 13.14 17.44
CA ARG A 205 -5.99 13.80 18.61
C ARG A 205 -6.64 15.10 18.15
N PRO A 206 -7.95 15.09 17.90
CA PRO A 206 -8.63 16.22 17.31
C PRO A 206 -8.73 17.40 18.28
N LEU A 207 -9.24 18.53 17.80
CA LEU A 207 -9.54 19.67 18.66
C LEU A 207 -10.53 19.27 19.78
N PRO A 208 -10.40 19.85 20.99
CA PRO A 208 -11.30 19.56 22.10
C PRO A 208 -12.79 19.68 21.71
N GLY A 209 -13.57 18.65 22.03
CA GLY A 209 -15.00 18.57 21.72
C GLY A 209 -15.35 17.83 20.44
N MET A 210 -14.38 17.47 19.59
CA MET A 210 -14.61 16.60 18.43
C MET A 210 -14.64 15.12 18.81
N THR A 211 -15.53 14.35 18.19
CA THR A 211 -15.68 12.90 18.41
C THR A 211 -15.02 12.07 17.30
N ALA A 212 -14.85 10.77 17.55
CA ALA A 212 -14.39 9.83 16.50
C ALA A 212 -15.36 9.77 15.31
N SER A 213 -16.67 9.95 15.56
CA SER A 213 -17.69 9.97 14.51
C SER A 213 -17.53 11.18 13.59
N ASP A 214 -17.25 12.36 14.16
CA ASP A 214 -16.98 13.58 13.40
C ASP A 214 -15.76 13.37 12.49
N LEU A 215 -14.67 12.83 13.04
CA LEU A 215 -13.46 12.53 12.26
C LEU A 215 -13.70 11.52 11.14
N ALA A 216 -14.46 10.46 11.40
CA ALA A 216 -14.80 9.48 10.38
C ALA A 216 -15.65 10.09 9.26
N GLN A 217 -16.61 10.94 9.59
CA GLN A 217 -17.43 11.66 8.59
C GLN A 217 -16.58 12.62 7.76
N ILE A 218 -15.70 13.39 8.40
CA ILE A 218 -14.78 14.31 7.74
C ILE A 218 -13.82 13.55 6.83
N ASN A 219 -13.24 12.45 7.29
CA ASN A 219 -12.33 11.65 6.47
C ASN A 219 -13.05 11.02 5.26
N ARG A 220 -14.28 10.54 5.43
CA ARG A 220 -15.11 10.08 4.31
C ARG A 220 -15.37 11.19 3.29
N TRP A 221 -15.72 12.39 3.76
CA TRP A 221 -15.91 13.55 2.88
C TRP A 221 -14.62 13.92 2.15
N LEU A 222 -13.47 13.97 2.85
CA LEU A 222 -12.17 14.26 2.26
C LEU A 222 -11.82 13.26 1.16
N LEU A 223 -12.02 11.95 1.41
CA LEU A 223 -11.77 10.89 0.42
C LEU A 223 -12.70 10.99 -0.78
N ALA A 224 -13.98 11.35 -0.57
CA ALA A 224 -14.97 11.50 -1.63
C ALA A 224 -14.85 12.82 -2.42
N SER A 225 -14.16 13.82 -1.87
CA SER A 225 -14.12 15.18 -2.43
C SER A 225 -13.31 15.33 -3.72
N GLY A 226 -12.49 14.33 -4.07
CA GLY A 226 -11.58 14.40 -5.22
C GLY A 226 -10.51 15.50 -5.10
N LYS A 227 -10.32 16.06 -3.90
CA LYS A 227 -9.39 17.17 -3.67
C LYS A 227 -7.93 16.73 -3.73
N PRO A 228 -7.01 17.62 -4.13
CA PRO A 228 -5.58 17.38 -4.03
C PRO A 228 -5.17 16.97 -2.61
N ILE A 229 -4.19 16.08 -2.49
CA ILE A 229 -3.70 15.59 -1.20
C ILE A 229 -3.20 16.72 -0.28
N THR A 230 -2.68 17.80 -0.87
CA THR A 230 -2.24 19.01 -0.15
C THR A 230 -3.41 19.71 0.56
N GLU A 231 -4.56 19.83 -0.11
CA GLU A 231 -5.80 20.35 0.47
C GLU A 231 -6.35 19.43 1.57
N ILE A 232 -6.34 18.11 1.33
CA ILE A 232 -6.77 17.11 2.31
C ILE A 232 -5.91 17.20 3.58
N ASN A 233 -4.60 17.28 3.42
CA ASN A 233 -3.66 17.39 4.53
C ASN A 233 -3.78 18.74 5.26
N ALA A 234 -4.11 19.84 4.56
CA ALA A 234 -4.39 21.12 5.19
C ALA A 234 -5.56 21.02 6.18
N VAL A 235 -6.67 20.38 5.76
CA VAL A 235 -7.83 20.14 6.63
C VAL A 235 -7.45 19.25 7.81
N ARG A 236 -6.78 18.12 7.57
CA ARG A 236 -6.31 17.22 8.63
C ARG A 236 -5.41 17.93 9.66
N CYS A 237 -4.51 18.78 9.20
CA CYS A 237 -3.64 19.57 10.06
C CYS A 237 -4.40 20.62 10.86
N ALA A 238 -5.42 21.27 10.29
CA ALA A 238 -6.22 22.27 11.01
C ALA A 238 -7.05 21.66 12.16
N LEU A 239 -7.46 20.41 12.02
CA LEU A 239 -8.33 19.73 12.98
C LEU A 239 -7.59 18.93 14.06
N SER A 240 -6.26 18.91 14.02
CA SER A 240 -5.44 18.04 14.86
C SER A 240 -4.55 18.83 15.82
N THR A 241 -4.43 18.33 17.05
CA THR A 241 -3.48 18.83 18.06
C THR A 241 -2.10 18.14 17.97
N LEU A 242 -1.91 17.17 17.06
CA LEU A 242 -0.64 16.44 16.87
C LEU A 242 0.07 16.82 15.57
N LYS A 243 -0.69 16.98 14.49
CA LYS A 243 -0.17 17.17 13.12
C LYS A 243 0.39 18.58 12.92
N GLY A 244 1.14 18.79 11.83
CA GLY A 244 1.73 20.08 11.49
C GLY A 244 2.79 20.57 12.46
N GLY A 245 3.60 19.66 12.99
CA GLY A 245 4.70 19.93 13.93
C GLY A 245 4.24 20.14 15.37
N ARG A 246 2.94 20.05 15.67
CA ARG A 246 2.42 20.29 17.02
C ARG A 246 2.89 19.23 18.01
N LEU A 247 3.04 17.97 17.61
CA LEU A 247 3.62 16.95 18.48
C LEU A 247 5.08 17.27 18.83
N ALA A 248 5.88 17.80 17.89
CA ALA A 248 7.23 18.27 18.20
C ALA A 248 7.23 19.36 19.27
N ALA A 249 6.26 20.28 19.25
CA ALA A 249 6.14 21.31 20.29
C ALA A 249 5.74 20.77 21.68
N ARG A 250 5.27 19.52 21.78
CA ARG A 250 4.94 18.84 23.04
C ARG A 250 6.07 17.97 23.58
N LEU A 251 7.15 17.77 22.81
CA LEU A 251 8.34 17.05 23.30
C LEU A 251 9.04 17.87 24.40
N PRO A 252 9.50 17.23 25.48
CA PRO A 252 10.58 17.77 26.30
C PRO A 252 11.77 18.13 25.39
N TYR A 253 12.56 19.14 25.77
CA TYR A 253 13.74 19.54 25.00
C TYR A 253 14.83 18.46 25.11
N ARG A 254 14.72 17.42 24.27
CA ARG A 254 15.55 16.23 24.27
C ARG A 254 15.96 15.84 22.86
N ARG A 255 17.09 15.14 22.74
CA ARG A 255 17.59 14.67 21.45
C ARG A 255 16.60 13.68 20.83
N THR A 256 16.19 13.95 19.61
CA THR A 256 15.21 13.14 18.89
C THR A 256 15.72 12.81 17.50
N PHE A 257 15.68 11.54 17.14
CA PHE A 257 15.90 11.05 15.78
C PHE A 257 14.56 10.69 15.17
N TYR A 258 14.23 11.29 14.03
CA TYR A 258 12.98 11.10 13.32
C TYR A 258 13.27 10.42 11.98
N TRP A 259 13.07 9.10 11.93
CA TRP A 259 13.40 8.26 10.79
C TRP A 259 12.14 7.85 10.03
N LEU A 260 12.19 8.03 8.71
CA LEU A 260 11.01 8.01 7.86
C LEU A 260 11.16 6.98 6.75
N LEU A 261 10.14 6.15 6.57
CA LEU A 261 9.84 5.51 5.28
C LEU A 261 8.79 6.36 4.57
N SER A 262 9.18 6.93 3.44
CA SER A 262 8.34 7.87 2.71
C SER A 262 7.37 7.15 1.78
N ASP A 263 6.08 7.35 2.04
CA ASP A 263 4.97 6.99 1.16
C ASP A 263 4.38 8.22 0.44
N VAL A 264 5.15 9.32 0.29
CA VAL A 264 4.66 10.53 -0.35
C VAL A 264 5.56 10.94 -1.51
N VAL A 265 4.97 11.46 -2.57
CA VAL A 265 5.72 12.01 -3.70
C VAL A 265 6.56 13.20 -3.23
N GLY A 266 7.87 13.15 -3.49
CA GLY A 266 8.81 14.20 -3.12
C GLY A 266 9.44 14.06 -1.73
N ASP A 267 9.08 13.02 -0.96
CA ASP A 267 9.71 12.66 0.31
C ASP A 267 9.73 13.78 1.38
N ASP A 268 8.77 14.70 1.33
CA ASP A 268 8.69 15.84 2.26
C ASP A 268 8.25 15.39 3.67
N PRO A 269 9.11 15.54 4.71
CA PRO A 269 8.77 15.17 6.09
C PRO A 269 7.55 15.88 6.66
N ALA A 270 7.22 17.09 6.18
CA ALA A 270 6.02 17.82 6.62
C ALA A 270 4.72 17.19 6.09
N THR A 271 4.81 16.42 5.01
CA THR A 271 3.69 15.73 4.39
C THR A 271 3.55 14.30 4.93
N ILE A 272 4.66 13.58 5.16
CA ILE A 272 4.66 12.20 5.70
C ILE A 272 4.01 12.19 7.09
N GLY A 273 2.96 11.37 7.26
CA GLY A 273 2.17 11.32 8.49
C GLY A 273 1.57 12.67 8.91
N SER A 274 1.38 13.59 7.96
CA SER A 274 0.96 14.98 8.22
C SER A 274 1.90 15.74 9.16
N GLY A 275 3.20 15.41 9.10
CA GLY A 275 4.27 16.17 9.74
C GLY A 275 4.18 16.19 11.25
N LEU A 276 4.08 15.04 11.92
CA LEU A 276 3.99 14.99 13.40
C LEU A 276 5.16 15.72 14.07
N LEU A 277 6.39 15.45 13.63
CA LEU A 277 7.61 16.04 14.18
C LEU A 277 8.33 17.03 13.23
N ALA A 278 7.77 17.27 12.05
CA ALA A 278 8.37 18.14 11.04
C ALA A 278 7.72 19.52 11.03
N ALA A 279 8.52 20.55 10.72
CA ALA A 279 8.01 21.88 10.47
C ALA A 279 7.15 21.89 9.21
N ALA A 280 5.88 22.24 9.35
CA ALA A 280 4.96 22.38 8.23
C ALA A 280 4.81 23.85 7.82
N ARG A 281 4.46 24.09 6.55
CA ARG A 281 4.00 25.41 6.11
C ARG A 281 2.49 25.52 6.36
N PRO A 282 1.99 26.70 6.78
CA PRO A 282 0.54 26.93 6.82
C PRO A 282 -0.03 26.71 5.43
N ALA A 283 -0.90 25.73 5.28
CA ALA A 283 -1.58 25.45 4.02
C ALA A 283 -2.94 26.14 4.00
N ARG A 284 -3.31 26.73 2.86
CA ARG A 284 -4.63 27.32 2.66
C ARG A 284 -5.68 26.21 2.69
N LEU A 285 -6.72 26.40 3.47
CA LEU A 285 -7.85 25.47 3.48
C LEU A 285 -8.68 25.62 2.18
N PRO A 286 -9.37 24.57 1.73
CA PRO A 286 -10.21 24.63 0.53
C PRO A 286 -11.30 25.71 0.63
N ASP A 287 -11.61 26.41 -0.46
CA ASP A 287 -12.61 27.49 -0.45
C ASP A 287 -14.03 27.01 -0.07
N GLN A 288 -14.39 25.78 -0.43
CA GLN A 288 -15.70 25.17 -0.17
C GLN A 288 -15.65 24.12 0.94
N LEU A 289 -15.33 24.55 2.16
CA LEU A 289 -15.47 23.68 3.34
C LEU A 289 -16.94 23.63 3.79
N PRO A 290 -17.46 22.46 4.17
CA PRO A 290 -18.70 22.35 4.94
C PRO A 290 -18.69 23.28 6.17
N GLU A 291 -19.83 23.88 6.50
CA GLU A 291 -19.95 24.87 7.58
C GLU A 291 -19.41 24.33 8.92
N ALA A 292 -19.70 23.06 9.23
CA ALA A 292 -19.18 22.40 10.42
C ALA A 292 -17.63 22.35 10.44
N LEU A 293 -16.99 22.13 9.28
CA LEU A 293 -15.54 22.13 9.14
C LEU A 293 -14.94 23.52 9.27
N GLN A 294 -15.61 24.55 8.74
CA GLN A 294 -15.19 25.94 8.91
C GLN A 294 -15.19 26.33 10.40
N ARG A 295 -16.24 25.95 11.13
CA ARG A 295 -16.35 26.20 12.58
C ARG A 295 -15.23 25.55 13.39
N TRP A 296 -14.80 24.35 13.01
CA TRP A 296 -13.67 23.69 13.65
C TRP A 296 -12.32 24.30 13.26
N ALA A 297 -12.12 24.56 11.97
CA ALA A 297 -10.89 25.16 11.45
C ALA A 297 -10.61 26.55 12.06
N ALA A 298 -11.66 27.33 12.36
CA ALA A 298 -11.52 28.62 13.06
C ALA A 298 -10.96 28.50 14.49
N LYS A 299 -11.02 27.30 15.09
CA LYS A 299 -10.48 26.99 16.43
C LYS A 299 -9.12 26.30 16.38
N ALA A 300 -8.51 26.17 15.21
CA ALA A 300 -7.24 25.48 15.05
C ALA A 300 -6.12 26.15 15.87
N GLU A 301 -5.36 25.36 16.61
CA GLU A 301 -4.12 25.85 17.24
C GLU A 301 -3.14 26.31 16.14
N PRO A 302 -2.39 27.40 16.30
CA PRO A 302 -1.32 27.74 15.37
C PRO A 302 -0.32 26.58 15.23
N ILE A 303 0.17 26.33 14.01
CA ILE A 303 1.32 25.43 13.84
C ILE A 303 2.61 26.14 14.29
N PRO A 304 3.59 25.41 14.85
CA PRO A 304 4.90 26.00 15.17
C PRO A 304 5.58 26.54 13.92
N SER A 305 6.21 27.72 14.02
CA SER A 305 6.99 28.27 12.91
C SER A 305 8.21 27.39 12.60
N ALA A 306 8.69 27.41 11.36
CA ALA A 306 9.83 26.58 10.95
C ALA A 306 11.13 26.86 11.74
N VAL A 307 11.25 28.04 12.37
CA VAL A 307 12.37 28.43 13.22
C VAL A 307 12.13 28.18 14.72
N HIS A 308 10.99 27.58 15.06
CA HIS A 308 10.63 27.29 16.46
C HIS A 308 11.65 26.34 17.10
N ARG A 309 11.99 26.61 18.37
CA ARG A 309 13.07 25.90 19.08
C ARG A 309 12.86 24.38 19.19
N CYS A 310 11.61 23.90 19.13
CA CYS A 310 11.31 22.47 19.24
C CYS A 310 11.96 21.63 18.13
N PHE A 311 12.22 22.21 16.95
CA PHE A 311 12.84 21.48 15.84
C PHE A 311 14.37 21.38 15.98
N ARG A 312 15.00 22.18 16.85
CA ARG A 312 16.48 22.21 17.00
C ARG A 312 17.06 20.90 17.53
N THR A 313 16.27 20.11 18.26
CA THR A 313 16.71 18.82 18.82
C THR A 313 16.28 17.63 17.98
N ILE A 314 15.61 17.85 16.84
CA ILE A 314 15.05 16.80 15.99
C ILE A 314 15.92 16.65 14.74
N SER A 315 16.63 15.54 14.65
CA SER A 315 17.35 15.13 13.44
C SER A 315 16.44 14.26 12.58
N THR A 316 16.08 14.75 11.40
CA THR A 316 15.18 14.05 10.48
C THR A 316 15.96 13.32 9.39
N ARG A 317 15.61 12.06 9.11
CA ARG A 317 16.23 11.24 8.04
C ARG A 317 15.16 10.43 7.31
N ILE A 318 15.12 10.54 5.98
CA ILE A 318 14.42 9.58 5.13
C ILE A 318 15.32 8.35 4.99
N LEU A 319 14.89 7.19 5.52
CA LEU A 319 15.61 5.93 5.37
C LEU A 319 15.42 5.36 3.97
N ALA A 320 14.20 5.42 3.45
CA ALA A 320 13.89 5.05 2.07
C ALA A 320 12.58 5.69 1.59
N GLY A 321 12.45 5.74 0.27
CA GLY A 321 11.22 6.09 -0.43
C GLY A 321 11.11 5.27 -1.73
N ASN A 322 10.17 5.64 -2.58
CA ASN A 322 9.89 4.90 -3.81
C ASN A 322 11.12 4.80 -4.73
N ARG A 323 11.92 5.87 -4.80
CA ARG A 323 13.15 5.91 -5.59
C ARG A 323 14.16 4.84 -5.17
N THR A 324 14.25 4.55 -3.87
CA THR A 324 15.14 3.50 -3.34
C THR A 324 14.75 2.14 -3.89
N ALA A 325 13.46 1.81 -3.89
CA ALA A 325 12.95 0.55 -4.44
C ALA A 325 13.20 0.45 -5.96
N LEU A 326 12.89 1.51 -6.71
CA LEU A 326 13.10 1.54 -8.17
C LEU A 326 14.58 1.43 -8.54
N ASN A 327 15.48 2.07 -7.78
CA ASN A 327 16.92 1.97 -8.00
C ASN A 327 17.43 0.54 -7.76
N ALA A 328 16.95 -0.13 -6.71
CA ALA A 328 17.30 -1.53 -6.44
C ALA A 328 16.79 -2.48 -7.54
N ILE A 329 15.58 -2.24 -8.04
CA ILE A 329 15.03 -2.98 -9.19
C ILE A 329 15.88 -2.75 -10.44
N GLY A 330 16.21 -1.50 -10.74
CA GLY A 330 17.02 -1.14 -11.90
C GLY A 330 18.43 -1.73 -11.82
N ALA A 331 19.06 -1.76 -10.65
CA ALA A 331 20.34 -2.43 -10.45
C ALA A 331 20.24 -3.94 -10.73
N ALA A 332 19.27 -4.62 -10.10
CA ALA A 332 19.05 -6.05 -10.29
C ALA A 332 18.71 -6.43 -11.75
N ALA A 333 18.03 -5.55 -12.48
CA ALA A 333 17.73 -5.73 -13.90
C ALA A 333 18.98 -5.55 -14.79
N ARG A 334 19.84 -4.56 -14.49
CA ARG A 334 21.10 -4.36 -15.22
C ARG A 334 22.08 -5.51 -15.01
N ASP A 335 22.14 -6.09 -13.81
CA ASP A 335 22.92 -7.30 -13.53
C ASP A 335 22.48 -8.48 -14.40
N GLN A 336 21.21 -8.46 -14.82
CA GLN A 336 20.62 -9.43 -15.73
C GLN A 336 20.72 -9.02 -17.22
N LYS A 337 21.53 -8.00 -17.54
CA LYS A 337 21.74 -7.44 -18.88
C LYS A 337 20.46 -6.88 -19.54
N LEU A 338 19.48 -6.47 -18.75
CA LEU A 338 18.30 -5.76 -19.26
C LEU A 338 18.60 -4.27 -19.40
N THR A 339 18.22 -3.68 -20.53
CA THR A 339 18.15 -2.22 -20.67
C THR A 339 17.06 -1.68 -19.74
N VAL A 340 17.38 -0.67 -18.93
CA VAL A 340 16.45 -0.09 -17.94
C VAL A 340 16.13 1.36 -18.29
N HIS A 341 14.83 1.65 -18.39
CA HIS A 341 14.25 2.95 -18.71
C HIS A 341 13.48 3.50 -17.49
N PRO A 342 14.14 4.23 -16.56
CA PRO A 342 13.44 4.86 -15.46
C PRO A 342 12.63 6.06 -15.97
N ILE A 343 11.35 6.11 -15.64
CA ILE A 343 10.45 7.17 -16.11
C ILE A 343 10.16 8.16 -14.99
N PHE A 344 10.19 9.44 -15.36
CA PHE A 344 9.94 10.59 -14.50
C PHE A 344 9.05 11.60 -15.22
N PRO A 345 8.28 12.42 -14.49
CA PRO A 345 8.12 12.47 -13.02
C PRO A 345 7.34 11.28 -12.44
N PRO A 346 7.26 11.13 -11.10
CA PRO A 346 6.42 10.12 -10.45
C PRO A 346 4.96 10.18 -10.93
N VAL A 347 4.32 9.01 -10.99
CA VAL A 347 2.94 8.86 -11.48
C VAL A 347 1.99 9.40 -10.42
N THR A 348 1.13 10.34 -10.83
CA THR A 348 0.10 10.94 -9.98
C THR A 348 -1.17 11.13 -10.81
N GLY A 349 -2.29 11.44 -10.15
CA GLY A 349 -3.56 11.66 -10.84
C GLY A 349 -4.32 10.35 -11.09
N ASN A 350 -5.09 10.29 -12.18
CA ASN A 350 -6.00 9.18 -12.45
C ASN A 350 -5.27 7.90 -12.90
N ALA A 351 -5.55 6.77 -12.24
CA ALA A 351 -4.91 5.48 -12.49
C ALA A 351 -5.21 4.90 -13.88
N GLN A 352 -6.42 5.13 -14.41
CA GLN A 352 -6.81 4.65 -15.73
C GLN A 352 -6.02 5.35 -16.83
N SER A 353 -6.01 6.69 -16.85
CA SER A 353 -5.25 7.47 -17.83
C SER A 353 -3.74 7.19 -17.74
N ALA A 354 -3.23 6.95 -16.53
CA ALA A 354 -1.85 6.53 -16.34
C ALA A 354 -1.58 5.16 -16.97
N GLY A 355 -2.48 4.20 -16.80
CA GLY A 355 -2.36 2.86 -17.40
C GLY A 355 -2.38 2.88 -18.93
N GLU A 356 -3.33 3.61 -19.51
CA GLU A 356 -3.42 3.84 -20.97
C GLU A 356 -2.10 4.44 -21.51
N THR A 357 -1.62 5.53 -20.89
CA THR A 357 -0.36 6.19 -21.27
C THR A 357 0.85 5.26 -21.17
N MET A 358 0.92 4.43 -20.13
CA MET A 358 2.01 3.46 -19.95
C MET A 358 1.95 2.36 -21.01
N GLY A 359 0.75 1.88 -21.35
CA GLY A 359 0.53 0.91 -22.42
C GLY A 359 1.05 1.45 -23.75
N ASP A 360 0.67 2.68 -24.10
CA ASP A 360 1.12 3.34 -25.33
C ASP A 360 2.64 3.57 -25.33
N THR A 361 3.19 4.00 -24.20
CA THR A 361 4.64 4.18 -24.02
C THR A 361 5.41 2.88 -24.23
N LEU A 362 4.92 1.75 -23.71
CA LEU A 362 5.55 0.44 -23.90
C LEU A 362 5.48 -0.01 -25.36
N CYS A 363 4.37 0.25 -26.06
CA CYS A 363 4.19 -0.16 -27.44
C CYS A 363 5.05 0.63 -28.41
N ALA A 364 5.17 1.94 -28.20
CA ALA A 364 6.02 2.84 -29.00
C ALA A 364 7.51 2.80 -28.58
N GLY A 365 7.80 2.28 -27.39
CA GLY A 365 9.12 2.29 -26.80
C GLY A 365 10.10 1.25 -27.35
N SER A 366 11.38 1.46 -27.05
CA SER A 366 12.45 0.50 -27.33
C SER A 366 12.41 -0.70 -26.38
N PRO A 367 12.96 -1.86 -26.77
CA PRO A 367 13.06 -3.01 -25.89
C PRO A 367 13.75 -2.69 -24.57
N GLY A 368 13.22 -3.23 -23.46
CA GLY A 368 13.77 -3.02 -22.13
C GLY A 368 12.72 -3.03 -21.01
N LEU A 369 13.21 -2.83 -19.79
CA LEU A 369 12.44 -2.72 -18.57
C LEU A 369 12.19 -1.24 -18.24
N TYR A 370 10.94 -0.84 -18.23
CA TYR A 370 10.49 0.48 -17.85
C TYR A 370 10.09 0.49 -16.37
N LEU A 371 10.54 1.52 -15.66
CA LEU A 371 10.30 1.67 -14.22
C LEU A 371 9.52 2.95 -13.97
N TRP A 372 8.29 2.80 -13.51
CA TRP A 372 7.51 3.90 -12.95
C TRP A 372 7.26 3.67 -11.46
N GLY A 373 7.02 4.76 -10.76
CA GLY A 373 6.54 4.71 -9.39
C GLY A 373 5.85 6.00 -9.03
N GLY A 374 5.03 5.95 -7.98
CA GLY A 374 4.18 7.06 -7.58
C GLY A 374 2.92 6.55 -6.88
N GLU A 375 1.91 7.41 -6.81
CA GLU A 375 0.66 7.11 -6.13
C GLU A 375 -0.54 7.62 -6.95
N PRO A 376 -0.95 6.87 -7.98
CA PRO A 376 -2.16 7.18 -8.73
C PRO A 376 -3.41 7.02 -7.86
N THR A 377 -4.53 7.54 -8.35
CA THR A 377 -5.82 7.57 -7.65
C THR A 377 -6.92 7.04 -8.55
N VAL A 378 -7.95 6.45 -7.94
CA VAL A 378 -9.16 6.02 -8.64
C VAL A 378 -10.32 6.82 -8.08
N THR A 379 -11.07 7.46 -8.98
CA THR A 379 -12.37 8.04 -8.61
C THR A 379 -13.37 6.90 -8.47
N LEU A 380 -13.83 6.67 -7.26
CA LEU A 380 -14.76 5.58 -6.99
C LEU A 380 -16.19 5.96 -7.42
N PRO A 381 -16.91 5.11 -8.15
CA PRO A 381 -18.35 5.27 -8.36
C PRO A 381 -19.10 5.06 -7.03
N PRO A 382 -20.41 5.41 -6.96
CA PRO A 382 -21.20 5.28 -5.72
C PRO A 382 -21.25 3.86 -5.14
N ASP A 383 -21.19 2.84 -6.00
CA ASP A 383 -21.14 1.43 -5.62
C ASP A 383 -19.94 0.78 -6.31
N PRO A 384 -18.72 0.95 -5.74
CA PRO A 384 -17.50 0.44 -6.36
C PRO A 384 -17.42 -1.08 -6.21
N GLY A 385 -16.96 -1.74 -7.27
CA GLY A 385 -16.60 -3.14 -7.24
C GLY A 385 -15.29 -3.40 -6.50
N ARG A 386 -14.72 -4.59 -6.71
CA ARG A 386 -13.47 -5.02 -6.10
C ARG A 386 -12.29 -4.54 -6.95
N GLY A 387 -11.41 -3.74 -6.37
CA GLY A 387 -10.23 -3.26 -7.09
C GLY A 387 -9.32 -2.42 -6.23
N GLY A 388 -8.42 -1.73 -6.91
CA GLY A 388 -7.50 -0.76 -6.33
C GLY A 388 -6.75 -0.08 -7.46
N ARG A 389 -6.01 0.98 -7.14
CA ARG A 389 -5.31 1.82 -8.12
C ARG A 389 -4.32 1.04 -8.98
N CYS A 390 -3.59 0.07 -8.43
CA CYS A 390 -2.63 -0.73 -9.18
C CYS A 390 -3.32 -1.69 -10.16
N ARG A 391 -4.35 -2.41 -9.70
CA ARG A 391 -5.14 -3.30 -10.56
C ARG A 391 -5.89 -2.53 -11.65
N HIS A 392 -6.41 -1.36 -11.31
CA HIS A 392 -7.11 -0.48 -12.27
C HIS A 392 -6.16 0.03 -13.36
N LEU A 393 -4.97 0.50 -12.96
CA LEU A 393 -3.92 0.93 -13.88
C LEU A 393 -3.47 -0.23 -14.78
N ALA A 394 -3.22 -1.42 -14.21
CA ALA A 394 -2.81 -2.57 -14.99
C ALA A 394 -3.87 -2.96 -16.02
N LEU A 395 -5.14 -3.04 -15.63
CA LEU A 395 -6.23 -3.37 -16.56
C LEU A 395 -6.38 -2.32 -17.67
N ALA A 396 -6.26 -1.04 -17.34
CA ALA A 396 -6.35 0.06 -18.31
C ALA A 396 -5.26 -0.01 -19.41
N ALA A 397 -4.07 -0.54 -19.07
CA ALA A 397 -3.01 -0.75 -20.06
C ALA A 397 -3.30 -1.91 -21.03
N ALA A 398 -4.21 -2.84 -20.71
CA ALA A 398 -4.36 -4.09 -21.44
C ALA A 398 -4.74 -3.91 -22.93
N ALA A 399 -5.55 -2.89 -23.24
CA ALA A 399 -5.97 -2.60 -24.61
C ALA A 399 -4.79 -2.17 -25.48
N SER A 400 -3.96 -1.23 -25.00
CA SER A 400 -2.78 -0.74 -25.73
C SER A 400 -1.74 -1.84 -26.00
N LEU A 401 -1.63 -2.84 -25.12
CA LEU A 401 -0.65 -3.92 -25.27
C LEU A 401 -1.04 -4.99 -26.31
N ALA A 402 -2.28 -5.00 -26.80
CA ALA A 402 -2.82 -6.08 -27.61
C ALA A 402 -2.11 -6.25 -28.96
N GLY A 403 -1.76 -7.50 -29.32
CA GLY A 403 -1.34 -7.88 -30.68
C GLY A 403 0.04 -7.38 -31.12
N GLY A 404 0.82 -6.75 -30.23
CA GLY A 404 2.18 -6.27 -30.51
C GLY A 404 3.28 -7.25 -30.10
N ALA A 405 4.53 -6.77 -30.11
CA ALA A 405 5.67 -7.52 -29.57
C ALA A 405 5.44 -7.90 -28.09
N PRO A 406 6.12 -8.94 -27.56
CA PRO A 406 5.91 -9.43 -26.21
C PRO A 406 6.02 -8.32 -25.16
N THR A 407 4.88 -7.89 -24.62
CA THR A 407 4.81 -6.84 -23.59
C THR A 407 4.13 -7.35 -22.34
N TRP A 408 4.57 -6.78 -21.21
CA TRP A 408 4.04 -7.02 -19.89
C TRP A 408 4.00 -5.71 -19.12
N LEU A 409 2.98 -5.52 -18.30
CA LEU A 409 2.93 -4.45 -17.31
C LEU A 409 2.45 -5.04 -15.98
N LEU A 410 3.18 -4.76 -14.92
CA LEU A 410 2.87 -5.15 -13.56
C LEU A 410 2.83 -3.90 -12.70
N ALA A 411 1.77 -3.71 -11.91
CA ALA A 411 1.67 -2.64 -10.92
C ALA A 411 1.34 -3.23 -9.55
N ALA A 412 2.04 -2.79 -8.51
CA ALA A 412 1.77 -3.24 -7.14
C ALA A 412 2.07 -2.16 -6.09
N GLY A 413 1.21 -2.09 -5.07
CA GLY A 413 1.45 -1.37 -3.83
C GLY A 413 2.57 -2.04 -3.05
N SER A 414 3.58 -1.25 -2.67
CA SER A 414 4.76 -1.77 -1.96
C SER A 414 4.45 -2.33 -0.57
N ASP A 415 3.31 -1.98 0.04
CA ASP A 415 2.83 -2.47 1.33
C ASP A 415 2.07 -3.80 1.24
N GLY A 416 1.93 -4.34 0.03
CA GLY A 416 1.26 -5.59 -0.25
C GLY A 416 -0.26 -5.49 -0.36
N GLU A 417 -0.82 -4.27 -0.38
CA GLU A 417 -2.26 -4.04 -0.52
C GLU A 417 -2.59 -3.09 -1.67
N ASP A 418 -3.65 -3.41 -2.39
CA ASP A 418 -4.25 -2.53 -3.41
C ASP A 418 -5.78 -2.52 -3.22
N GLY A 419 -6.28 -1.60 -2.39
CA GLY A 419 -7.71 -1.48 -2.11
C GLY A 419 -8.31 -2.54 -1.17
N GLY A 420 -7.49 -3.12 -0.26
CA GLY A 420 -7.98 -3.87 0.90
C GLY A 420 -8.49 -5.29 0.66
N ASN A 421 -8.16 -5.92 -0.47
CA ASN A 421 -8.71 -7.21 -0.89
C ASN A 421 -7.67 -8.33 -1.06
N GLY A 422 -6.55 -8.26 -0.31
CA GLY A 422 -5.53 -9.31 -0.24
C GLY A 422 -4.53 -9.39 -1.42
N ALA A 423 -4.79 -8.66 -2.51
CA ALA A 423 -3.83 -8.49 -3.60
C ALA A 423 -3.06 -7.18 -3.43
N ALA A 424 -1.77 -7.20 -3.76
CA ALA A 424 -0.91 -6.04 -3.84
C ALA A 424 -1.09 -5.26 -5.14
N GLY A 425 -1.70 -5.88 -6.16
CA GLY A 425 -1.85 -5.26 -7.46
C GLY A 425 -2.23 -6.28 -8.55
N GLY A 426 -1.82 -6.00 -9.78
CA GLY A 426 -2.17 -6.81 -10.95
C GLY A 426 -1.12 -6.73 -12.05
N TRP A 427 -1.19 -7.67 -12.98
CA TRP A 427 -0.35 -7.67 -14.17
C TRP A 427 -1.17 -7.94 -15.43
N VAL A 428 -0.72 -7.39 -16.55
CA VAL A 428 -1.29 -7.62 -17.88
C VAL A 428 -0.16 -7.86 -18.88
N SER A 429 -0.51 -8.43 -20.02
CA SER A 429 0.41 -8.71 -21.12
C SER A 429 -0.27 -8.50 -22.47
N HIS A 430 0.50 -8.57 -23.55
CA HIS A 430 0.00 -8.55 -24.93
C HIS A 430 -1.13 -9.56 -25.23
N ALA A 431 -1.24 -10.64 -24.44
CA ALA A 431 -2.30 -11.65 -24.58
C ALA A 431 -3.59 -11.32 -23.80
N THR A 432 -3.53 -10.39 -22.85
CA THR A 432 -4.63 -10.15 -21.88
C THR A 432 -5.92 -9.69 -22.55
N ALA A 433 -5.83 -8.82 -23.56
CA ALA A 433 -7.02 -8.39 -24.30
C ALA A 433 -7.71 -9.56 -25.06
N ALA A 434 -6.95 -10.56 -25.51
CA ALA A 434 -7.53 -11.76 -26.10
C ALA A 434 -8.19 -12.66 -25.04
N ASP A 435 -7.55 -12.81 -23.88
CA ASP A 435 -8.09 -13.58 -22.76
C ASP A 435 -9.41 -12.96 -22.22
N ILE A 436 -9.49 -11.62 -22.12
CA ILE A 436 -10.73 -10.90 -21.75
C ILE A 436 -11.86 -11.17 -22.76
N ARG A 437 -11.56 -11.09 -24.07
CA ARG A 437 -12.55 -11.40 -25.11
C ARG A 437 -13.01 -12.85 -25.06
N ALA A 438 -12.10 -13.79 -24.78
CA ALA A 438 -12.44 -15.21 -24.64
C ALA A 438 -13.37 -15.48 -23.44
N LEU A 439 -13.35 -14.64 -22.41
CA LEU A 439 -14.30 -14.68 -21.29
C LEU A 439 -15.65 -14.02 -21.61
N GLY A 440 -15.82 -13.39 -22.78
CA GLY A 440 -17.03 -12.64 -23.14
C GLY A 440 -17.25 -11.40 -22.28
N CYS A 441 -16.18 -10.81 -21.75
CA CYS A 441 -16.20 -9.63 -20.88
C CYS A 441 -15.68 -8.37 -21.60
N SER A 442 -15.98 -7.20 -21.03
CA SER A 442 -15.48 -5.89 -21.48
C SER A 442 -14.58 -5.29 -20.40
N ALA A 443 -13.32 -4.97 -20.72
CA ALA A 443 -12.41 -4.32 -19.77
C ALA A 443 -12.97 -2.97 -19.27
N ASP A 444 -13.57 -2.20 -20.19
CA ASP A 444 -14.14 -0.87 -19.90
C ASP A 444 -15.28 -0.96 -18.89
N ASP A 445 -16.12 -2.00 -18.95
CA ASP A 445 -17.21 -2.19 -17.99
C ASP A 445 -16.67 -2.38 -16.56
N PHE A 446 -15.58 -3.14 -16.41
CA PHE A 446 -14.94 -3.36 -15.12
C PHE A 446 -14.21 -2.10 -14.63
N LEU A 447 -13.57 -1.35 -15.53
CA LEU A 447 -12.94 -0.06 -15.19
C LEU A 447 -14.01 0.96 -14.73
N GLN A 448 -15.12 1.11 -15.44
CA GLN A 448 -16.20 2.04 -15.05
C GLN A 448 -16.79 1.74 -13.67
N ARG A 449 -16.82 0.46 -13.27
CA ARG A 449 -17.32 0.02 -11.96
C ARG A 449 -16.26 -0.01 -10.88
N ALA A 450 -15.02 0.37 -11.17
CA ALA A 450 -13.86 0.17 -10.29
C ALA A 450 -13.72 -1.29 -9.80
N ASP A 451 -14.03 -2.26 -10.67
CA ASP A 451 -14.06 -3.70 -10.39
C ASP A 451 -12.90 -4.46 -11.08
N SER A 452 -11.79 -3.76 -11.35
CA SER A 452 -10.62 -4.32 -12.02
C SER A 452 -10.05 -5.58 -11.34
N GLY A 453 -10.20 -5.68 -10.02
CA GLY A 453 -9.77 -6.84 -9.24
C GLY A 453 -10.56 -8.11 -9.53
N SER A 454 -11.88 -8.02 -9.78
CA SER A 454 -12.69 -9.20 -10.11
C SER A 454 -12.30 -9.78 -11.47
N LEU A 455 -12.06 -8.93 -12.47
CA LEU A 455 -11.64 -9.38 -13.80
C LEU A 455 -10.22 -9.98 -13.78
N LEU A 456 -9.26 -9.30 -13.14
CA LEU A 456 -7.90 -9.83 -13.03
C LEU A 456 -7.85 -11.13 -12.22
N ALA A 457 -8.67 -11.28 -11.18
CA ALA A 457 -8.80 -12.55 -10.46
C ALA A 457 -9.29 -13.68 -11.36
N ALA A 458 -10.32 -13.42 -12.18
CA ALA A 458 -10.85 -14.41 -13.13
C ALA A 458 -9.81 -14.86 -14.16
N LEU A 459 -8.90 -13.96 -14.54
CA LEU A 459 -7.79 -14.21 -15.46
C LEU A 459 -6.57 -14.85 -14.79
N GLY A 460 -6.52 -14.95 -13.45
CA GLY A 460 -5.33 -15.39 -12.72
C GLY A 460 -4.19 -14.37 -12.76
N GLN A 461 -4.53 -13.09 -12.87
CA GLN A 461 -3.63 -11.97 -13.13
C GLN A 461 -3.45 -11.02 -11.93
N GLU A 462 -3.73 -11.49 -10.72
CA GLU A 462 -3.46 -10.76 -9.50
C GLU A 462 -1.99 -10.89 -9.08
N VAL A 463 -1.47 -9.85 -8.43
CA VAL A 463 -0.17 -9.89 -7.74
C VAL A 463 -0.44 -10.03 -6.25
N VAL A 464 -0.02 -11.16 -5.67
CA VAL A 464 -0.17 -11.45 -4.24
C VAL A 464 1.22 -11.54 -3.61
N THR A 465 1.50 -10.64 -2.67
CA THR A 465 2.77 -10.62 -1.92
C THR A 465 2.60 -11.02 -0.46
N GLY A 466 1.38 -10.89 0.08
CA GLY A 466 1.18 -10.76 1.52
C GLY A 466 1.69 -9.42 2.06
N PRO A 467 1.59 -9.20 3.38
CA PRO A 467 2.19 -8.05 4.05
C PRO A 467 3.71 -7.99 3.78
N THR A 468 4.23 -6.82 3.44
CA THR A 468 5.64 -6.64 3.03
C THR A 468 6.48 -5.88 4.04
N ASP A 469 5.87 -5.44 5.15
CA ASP A 469 6.55 -4.71 6.24
C ASP A 469 7.22 -3.39 5.78
N THR A 470 6.68 -2.78 4.74
CA THR A 470 7.10 -1.47 4.21
C THR A 470 5.91 -0.71 3.62
N ASN A 471 6.11 0.56 3.28
CA ASN A 471 5.20 1.33 2.42
C ASN A 471 5.96 2.51 1.83
N VAL A 472 6.24 2.45 0.52
CA VAL A 472 6.92 3.48 -0.27
C VAL A 472 6.19 3.75 -1.60
N MET A 473 4.86 3.85 -1.53
CA MET A 473 3.97 4.04 -2.69
C MET A 473 3.92 2.83 -3.65
N ASP A 474 3.44 3.02 -4.87
CA ASP A 474 3.30 1.97 -5.87
C ASP A 474 4.56 1.83 -6.73
N ILE A 475 4.84 0.59 -7.12
CA ILE A 475 5.91 0.20 -8.03
C ILE A 475 5.27 -0.38 -9.29
N ILE A 476 5.63 0.17 -10.45
CA ILE A 476 5.10 -0.27 -11.73
C ILE A 476 6.26 -0.64 -12.66
N LEU A 477 6.23 -1.87 -13.16
CA LEU A 477 7.24 -2.47 -14.03
C LEU A 477 6.59 -2.78 -15.38
N GLY A 478 7.11 -2.18 -16.45
CA GLY A 478 6.73 -2.55 -17.80
C GLY A 478 7.90 -3.21 -18.50
N TYR A 479 7.64 -4.25 -19.29
CA TYR A 479 8.65 -4.84 -20.15
C TYR A 479 8.18 -4.80 -21.59
N ARG A 480 9.06 -4.33 -22.47
CA ARG A 480 8.94 -4.42 -23.92
C ARG A 480 10.00 -5.38 -24.43
N GLY A 481 9.57 -6.52 -24.96
CA GLY A 481 10.44 -7.46 -25.66
C GLY A 481 10.88 -6.92 -27.03
N PRO A 482 11.90 -7.54 -27.65
CA PRO A 482 12.25 -7.24 -29.03
C PRO A 482 11.07 -7.54 -29.95
N VAL A 483 10.91 -6.75 -31.01
CA VAL A 483 10.04 -7.13 -32.13
C VAL A 483 10.73 -8.34 -32.79
N GLY A 484 10.02 -9.47 -32.91
CA GLY A 484 10.55 -10.61 -33.65
C GLY A 484 10.88 -10.21 -35.10
N PRO A 485 11.74 -10.97 -35.81
CA PRO A 485 11.89 -10.75 -37.24
C PRO A 485 10.51 -10.89 -37.89
N VAL A 486 10.10 -9.85 -38.63
CA VAL A 486 8.87 -9.82 -39.44
C VAL A 486 8.96 -10.84 -40.55
#